data_AF-A0A7S3PBN3-F1
#
_entry.id   AF-A0A7S3PBN3-F1
#
_cell.length_a   1.000
_cell.length_b   1.000
_cell.length_c   1.000
_cell.angle_alpha   90.00
_cell.angle_beta   90.00
_cell.angle_gamma   90.00
#
_symmetry.space_group_name_H-M   'P 1'
#
loop_
_entity.id
_entity.type
_entity.pdbx_description
1 polymer ?
#
loop_
_entity_poly.entity_id
_entity_poly.type
_entity_poly.pdbx_seq_one_letter_code
_entity_poly.pdbx_strand_id
1 'polypeptide(L)'
;CTFAPDGFLMVFFQLSDSSSFLICWGSAAYFFSHKMVRLLLLTGPIGSILGGIFVGRLVAWGNHVWWNPEPTTPSGPIILEDVPKPTKRGRAGRQVTSKRGASTPIKRSSPSSFDELEAMYDSVERYLGTQEGLYAKRALTVVLLIAGCFFASSFIKYSWQMSRHLSNPTIITKARTRDGRVILLDDYREAYFWLRDNTPEDARVMAWWDYGYQIAGIANRTTIADGNTWNHEHIALLGKALTTDLEEGYEISRHWADYILVWGGGGGDDLAKSPHLARIATSVYRDHCPDDPTCRGFGFIDRAGTPSPMMRRSLLYTLHSSGLKEDVEAPP
;
A
#
# COMPACT_ATOMS: atom_id res chain seq x y z
N CYS A 1 5.98 -2.74 -10.30
CA CYS A 1 6.85 -1.54 -10.45
C CYS A 1 8.31 -1.96 -10.56
N THR A 2 8.71 -2.60 -11.66
CA THR A 2 10.10 -3.05 -11.84
C THR A 2 11.06 -1.92 -12.19
N PHE A 3 10.60 -0.88 -12.91
CA PHE A 3 11.45 0.23 -13.38
C PHE A 3 11.54 1.43 -12.44
N ALA A 4 10.74 1.47 -11.37
CA ALA A 4 10.72 2.60 -10.44
C ALA A 4 12.04 2.78 -9.66
N PRO A 5 12.73 1.70 -9.20
CA PRO A 5 14.04 1.83 -8.55
C PRO A 5 15.12 2.36 -9.50
N ASP A 6 15.11 1.92 -10.76
CA ASP A 6 16.09 2.36 -11.76
C ASP A 6 15.92 3.85 -12.09
N GLY A 7 14.67 4.30 -12.23
CA GLY A 7 14.34 5.72 -12.36
C GLY A 7 14.75 6.54 -11.15
N PHE A 8 14.57 6.01 -9.94
CA PHE A 8 15.00 6.67 -8.70
C PHE A 8 16.54 6.87 -8.67
N LEU A 9 17.31 5.83 -9.01
CA LEU A 9 18.77 5.92 -9.07
C LEU A 9 19.23 6.93 -10.12
N MET A 10 18.63 6.95 -11.31
CA MET A 10 18.97 7.93 -12.35
C MET A 10 18.73 9.38 -11.92
N VAL A 11 17.63 9.64 -11.21
CA VAL A 11 17.31 10.97 -10.67
C VAL A 11 18.27 11.34 -9.53
N PHE A 12 18.71 10.37 -8.73
CA PHE A 12 19.68 10.58 -7.66
C PHE A 12 21.05 11.07 -8.17
N PHE A 13 21.52 10.57 -9.31
CA PHE A 13 22.79 11.01 -9.92
C PHE A 13 22.70 12.35 -10.66
N GLN A 14 21.49 12.85 -10.95
CA GLN A 14 21.27 14.13 -11.62
C GLN A 14 20.46 15.07 -10.72
N LEU A 15 21.16 15.62 -9.74
CA LEU A 15 20.60 16.54 -8.76
C LEU A 15 20.27 17.89 -9.40
N SER A 16 18.99 18.19 -9.47
CA SER A 16 18.41 19.49 -9.78
C SER A 16 17.33 19.80 -8.74
N ASP A 17 16.89 21.06 -8.66
CA ASP A 17 15.83 21.47 -7.73
C ASP A 17 14.55 20.64 -7.91
N SER A 18 14.19 20.31 -9.15
CA SER A 18 13.03 19.46 -9.47
C SER A 18 13.26 17.97 -9.16
N SER A 19 14.46 17.45 -9.39
CA SER A 19 14.84 16.07 -9.03
C SER A 19 14.82 15.85 -7.52
N SER A 20 15.20 16.86 -6.73
CA SER A 20 15.21 16.77 -5.26
C SER A 20 13.82 16.49 -4.68
N PHE A 21 12.79 17.14 -5.23
CA PHE A 21 11.40 16.89 -4.84
C PHE A 21 10.96 15.45 -5.13
N LEU A 22 11.33 14.90 -6.29
CA LEU A 22 10.98 13.53 -6.67
C LEU A 22 11.65 12.49 -5.77
N ILE A 23 12.89 12.74 -5.35
CA ILE A 23 13.62 11.88 -4.42
C ILE A 23 12.94 11.89 -3.04
N CYS A 24 12.62 13.08 -2.51
CA CYS A 24 11.90 13.20 -1.25
C CYS A 24 10.51 12.54 -1.31
N TRP A 25 9.75 12.80 -2.37
CA TRP A 25 8.42 12.21 -2.56
C TRP A 25 8.48 10.69 -2.68
N GLY A 26 9.39 10.15 -3.49
CA GLY A 26 9.58 8.70 -3.65
C GLY A 26 9.98 8.02 -2.34
N SER A 27 10.91 8.62 -1.59
CA SER A 27 11.38 8.08 -0.32
C SER A 27 10.27 8.09 0.74
N ALA A 28 9.53 9.19 0.86
CA ALA A 28 8.41 9.30 1.78
C ALA A 28 7.28 8.33 1.43
N ALA A 29 6.87 8.28 0.16
CA ALA A 29 5.81 7.37 -0.30
C ALA A 29 6.19 5.91 -0.08
N TYR A 30 7.44 5.52 -0.36
CA TYR A 30 7.94 4.18 -0.10
C TYR A 30 7.90 3.84 1.39
N PHE A 31 8.41 4.73 2.25
CA PHE A 31 8.40 4.54 3.71
C PHE A 31 6.97 4.32 4.25
N PHE A 32 6.03 5.17 3.87
CA PHE A 32 4.64 5.06 4.33
C PHE A 32 3.94 3.81 3.78
N SER A 33 4.18 3.45 2.52
CA SER A 33 3.62 2.23 1.92
C SER A 33 4.11 0.95 2.58
N HIS A 34 5.33 0.96 3.13
CA HIS A 34 5.88 -0.19 3.85
C HIS A 34 5.22 -0.39 5.22
N LYS A 35 4.69 0.68 5.83
CA LYS A 35 4.03 0.62 7.15
C LYS A 35 2.53 0.39 7.05
N MET A 36 1.88 0.78 5.96
CA MET A 36 0.43 0.65 5.79
C MET A 36 0.05 0.27 4.36
N VAL A 37 -0.67 -0.86 4.21
CA VAL A 37 -1.12 -1.36 2.90
C VAL A 37 -1.99 -0.35 2.16
N ARG A 38 -2.86 0.39 2.87
CA ARG A 38 -3.73 1.41 2.25
C ARG A 38 -2.94 2.53 1.59
N LEU A 39 -1.75 2.84 2.10
CA LEU A 39 -0.87 3.89 1.56
C LEU A 39 -0.07 3.43 0.35
N LEU A 40 -0.18 2.16 -0.07
CA LEU A 40 0.38 1.68 -1.34
C LEU A 40 -0.12 2.50 -2.53
N LEU A 41 -1.36 3.01 -2.47
CA LEU A 41 -1.92 3.89 -3.49
C LEU A 41 -1.07 5.14 -3.74
N LEU A 42 -0.38 5.66 -2.72
CA LEU A 42 0.50 6.83 -2.84
C LEU A 42 1.78 6.53 -3.67
N THR A 43 2.18 5.26 -3.76
CA THR A 43 3.34 4.84 -4.56
C THR A 43 3.04 4.76 -6.06
N GLY A 44 1.77 4.69 -6.44
CA GLY A 44 1.35 4.56 -7.84
C GLY A 44 1.80 5.73 -8.73
N PRO A 45 1.49 6.99 -8.38
CA PRO A 45 1.87 8.16 -9.17
C PRO A 45 3.39 8.32 -9.28
N ILE A 46 4.11 8.29 -8.16
CA ILE A 46 5.57 8.47 -8.16
C ILE A 46 6.30 7.30 -8.84
N GLY A 47 5.81 6.07 -8.68
CA GLY A 47 6.32 4.91 -9.39
C GLY A 47 6.15 5.03 -10.90
N SER A 48 5.02 5.60 -11.36
CA SER A 48 4.77 5.88 -12.79
C SER A 48 5.69 6.98 -13.33
N ILE A 49 5.92 8.04 -12.55
CA ILE A 49 6.80 9.15 -12.95
C ILE A 49 8.26 8.66 -13.05
N LEU A 50 8.78 7.98 -12.03
CA LEU A 50 10.16 7.46 -12.04
C LEU A 50 10.37 6.41 -13.13
N GLY A 51 9.41 5.48 -13.28
CA GLY A 51 9.45 4.51 -14.38
C GLY A 51 9.38 5.17 -15.76
N GLY A 52 8.56 6.22 -15.90
CA GLY A 52 8.45 7.01 -17.13
C GLY A 52 9.74 7.76 -17.47
N ILE A 53 10.42 8.36 -16.50
CA ILE A 53 11.72 9.01 -16.70
C ILE A 53 12.76 8.01 -17.19
N PHE A 54 12.82 6.83 -16.58
CA PHE A 54 13.74 5.76 -16.97
C PHE A 54 13.50 5.31 -18.41
N VAL A 55 12.27 4.90 -18.74
CA VAL A 55 11.91 4.43 -20.09
C VAL A 55 12.05 5.54 -21.12
N GLY A 56 11.62 6.76 -20.80
CA GLY A 56 11.69 7.91 -21.70
C GLY A 56 13.13 8.27 -22.08
N ARG A 57 14.06 8.23 -21.12
CA ARG A 57 15.49 8.47 -21.38
C ARG A 57 16.13 7.36 -22.20
N LEU A 58 15.75 6.10 -21.96
CA LEU A 58 16.22 4.98 -22.79
C LEU A 58 15.77 5.11 -24.24
N VAL A 59 14.50 5.49 -24.47
CA VAL A 59 13.96 5.70 -25.82
C VAL A 59 14.61 6.92 -26.48
N ALA A 60 14.79 8.03 -25.76
CA ALA A 60 15.45 9.23 -26.28
C ALA A 60 16.91 8.95 -26.68
N TRP A 61 17.64 8.20 -25.86
CA TRP A 61 19.00 7.74 -26.17
C TRP A 61 19.02 6.85 -27.40
N GLY A 62 18.12 5.88 -27.49
CA GLY A 62 18.01 4.99 -28.65
C GLY A 62 17.71 5.75 -29.95
N ASN A 63 16.83 6.76 -29.89
CA ASN A 63 16.51 7.61 -31.04
C ASN A 63 17.71 8.46 -31.47
N HIS A 64 18.45 9.03 -30.51
CA HIS A 64 19.66 9.80 -30.80
C HIS A 64 20.73 8.95 -31.50
N VAL A 65 20.96 7.72 -31.01
CA VAL A 65 21.91 6.76 -31.61
C VAL A 65 21.51 6.36 -33.05
N TRP A 66 20.21 6.33 -33.34
CA TRP A 66 19.70 5.92 -34.64
C TRP A 66 19.70 7.05 -35.67
N TRP A 67 19.27 8.26 -35.28
CA TRP A 67 19.01 9.37 -36.20
C TRP A 67 20.13 10.41 -36.28
N ASN A 68 20.93 10.59 -35.21
CA ASN A 68 22.04 11.55 -35.16
C ASN A 68 23.36 10.82 -34.85
N PRO A 69 23.97 10.12 -35.82
CA PRO A 69 25.26 9.47 -35.64
C PRO A 69 26.39 10.50 -35.82
N GLU A 70 26.39 11.61 -35.09
CA GLU A 70 27.62 12.38 -35.01
C GLU A 70 28.60 11.61 -34.13
N PRO A 71 29.83 11.33 -34.59
CA PRO A 71 30.88 10.90 -33.70
C PRO A 71 31.08 12.06 -32.72
N THR A 72 30.79 11.85 -31.44
CA THR A 72 31.18 12.75 -30.37
C THR A 72 32.68 12.98 -30.50
N THR A 73 33.05 14.08 -31.16
CA THR A 73 34.37 14.67 -31.00
C THR A 73 34.40 15.05 -29.53
N PRO A 74 35.42 14.67 -28.75
CA PRO A 74 35.46 15.02 -27.34
C PRO A 74 35.33 16.54 -27.28
N SER A 75 34.23 17.01 -26.69
CA SER A 75 34.05 18.42 -26.37
C SER A 75 35.28 18.81 -25.58
N GLY A 76 36.10 19.69 -26.17
CA GLY A 76 37.21 20.30 -25.48
C GLY A 76 36.74 20.88 -24.15
N PRO A 77 37.65 21.05 -23.17
CA PRO A 77 37.28 21.52 -21.85
C PRO A 77 36.43 22.78 -21.98
N ILE A 78 35.29 22.76 -21.29
CA ILE A 78 34.37 23.88 -21.15
C ILE A 78 35.21 25.09 -20.73
N ILE A 79 35.41 26.04 -21.65
CA ILE A 79 35.93 27.36 -21.31
C ILE A 79 34.82 28.00 -20.49
N LEU A 80 34.98 27.95 -19.16
CA LEU A 80 34.23 28.80 -18.25
C LEU A 80 34.59 30.24 -18.60
N GLU A 81 33.60 31.00 -19.07
CA GLU A 81 33.66 32.45 -19.20
C GLU A 81 34.15 33.10 -17.90
N ASP A 82 34.98 34.13 -18.08
CA ASP A 82 35.66 34.90 -17.05
C ASP A 82 34.72 35.42 -15.95
N VAL A 83 35.00 35.02 -14.70
CA VAL A 83 34.54 35.73 -13.50
C VAL A 83 35.68 36.64 -13.01
N PRO A 84 35.45 37.96 -12.83
CA PRO A 84 36.53 38.90 -12.54
C PRO A 84 37.11 38.70 -11.13
N LYS A 85 38.45 38.64 -11.05
CA LYS A 85 39.21 38.57 -9.78
C LYS A 85 38.98 39.83 -8.93
N PRO A 86 38.70 39.71 -7.62
CA PRO A 86 38.84 40.83 -6.70
C PRO A 86 40.31 41.01 -6.31
N THR A 87 40.69 42.28 -6.31
CA THR A 87 41.97 42.87 -5.91
C THR A 87 42.42 42.46 -4.50
N LYS A 88 43.71 42.15 -4.33
CA LYS A 88 44.40 42.28 -3.04
C LYS A 88 45.70 43.07 -3.18
N ARG A 89 45.72 44.20 -2.47
CA ARG A 89 46.87 45.07 -2.21
C ARG A 89 47.94 44.34 -1.39
N GLY A 90 49.19 44.49 -1.86
CA GLY A 90 50.46 44.63 -1.15
C GLY A 90 50.73 43.95 0.20
N ARG A 91 51.83 43.18 0.26
CA ARG A 91 53.00 43.55 1.07
C ARG A 91 54.25 42.81 0.61
N ALA A 92 55.34 43.58 0.51
CA ALA A 92 56.69 43.16 0.13
C ALA A 92 57.37 42.33 1.23
N GLY A 93 58.33 41.48 0.83
CA GLY A 93 59.34 40.99 1.77
C GLY A 93 60.08 39.70 1.39
N ARG A 94 61.27 39.90 0.80
CA ARG A 94 62.52 39.19 1.09
C ARG A 94 62.78 37.82 0.41
N GLN A 95 63.70 37.91 -0.56
CA GLN A 95 64.54 36.87 -1.12
C GLN A 95 65.50 36.32 -0.05
N VAL A 96 65.53 34.99 0.16
CA VAL A 96 66.66 34.28 0.78
C VAL A 96 66.88 32.96 0.03
N THR A 97 68.09 32.81 -0.49
CA THR A 97 68.69 31.63 -1.11
C THR A 97 68.96 30.53 -0.09
N SER A 98 68.67 29.26 -0.40
CA SER A 98 69.36 28.11 0.20
C SER A 98 69.12 26.78 -0.54
N LYS A 99 70.20 26.30 -1.18
CA LYS A 99 70.75 24.94 -1.25
C LYS A 99 69.84 23.70 -1.46
N ARG A 100 70.25 22.96 -2.51
CA ARG A 100 70.11 21.52 -2.75
C ARG A 100 70.10 20.68 -1.46
N GLY A 101 69.05 19.87 -1.33
CA GLY A 101 69.02 18.65 -0.53
C GLY A 101 68.37 17.55 -1.37
N ALA A 102 69.11 16.48 -1.63
CA ALA A 102 68.62 15.30 -2.34
C ALA A 102 67.64 14.54 -1.44
N SER A 103 66.43 14.26 -1.93
CA SER A 103 65.52 13.29 -1.36
C SER A 103 65.13 12.27 -2.44
N THR A 104 65.53 11.04 -2.18
CA THR A 104 65.19 9.75 -2.79
C THR A 104 63.73 9.66 -3.27
N PRO A 105 63.42 8.99 -4.40
CA PRO A 105 62.05 8.92 -4.90
C PRO A 105 61.19 8.08 -3.95
N ILE A 106 60.16 8.69 -3.39
CA ILE A 106 59.08 7.99 -2.70
C ILE A 106 58.33 7.19 -3.78
N LYS A 107 58.42 5.86 -3.70
CA LYS A 107 57.62 4.91 -4.48
C LYS A 107 56.15 5.30 -4.37
N ARG A 108 55.52 5.62 -5.50
CA ARG A 108 54.08 5.80 -5.61
C ARG A 108 53.39 4.51 -5.17
N SER A 109 52.48 4.66 -4.21
CA SER A 109 51.55 3.65 -3.74
C SER A 109 50.72 3.08 -4.90
N SER A 110 50.35 1.82 -4.76
CA SER A 110 49.44 1.05 -5.63
C SER A 110 48.24 1.87 -6.12
N PRO A 111 47.79 1.68 -7.38
CA PRO A 111 46.57 2.35 -7.85
C PRO A 111 45.40 1.90 -6.99
N SER A 112 44.57 2.86 -6.60
CA SER A 112 43.34 2.55 -5.88
C SER A 112 42.36 1.88 -6.85
N SER A 113 41.44 1.05 -6.33
CA SER A 113 40.39 0.40 -7.14
C SER A 113 39.53 1.38 -7.95
N PHE A 114 39.58 2.67 -7.61
CA PHE A 114 38.91 3.75 -8.33
C PHE A 114 39.69 4.22 -9.57
N ASP A 115 41.02 4.25 -9.52
CA ASP A 115 41.86 4.60 -10.67
C ASP A 115 41.76 3.54 -11.79
N GLU A 116 41.61 2.27 -11.42
CA GLU A 116 41.37 1.17 -12.37
C GLU A 116 39.96 1.25 -12.99
N LEU A 117 38.95 1.64 -12.21
CA LEU A 117 37.58 1.81 -12.70
C LEU A 117 37.46 2.99 -13.67
N GLU A 118 38.18 4.09 -13.38
CA GLU A 118 38.23 5.29 -14.21
C GLU A 118 38.98 5.03 -15.53
N ALA A 119 40.09 4.28 -15.49
CA ALA A 119 40.79 3.83 -16.68
C ALA A 119 39.94 2.86 -17.55
N MET A 120 39.11 2.00 -16.93
CA MET A 120 38.15 1.19 -17.65
C MET A 120 37.05 2.05 -18.30
N TYR A 121 36.50 3.04 -17.59
CA TYR A 121 35.49 3.95 -18.13
C TYR A 121 35.99 4.69 -19.37
N ASP A 122 37.20 5.25 -19.29
CA ASP A 122 37.89 5.93 -20.39
C ASP A 122 38.14 5.00 -21.59
N SER A 123 38.48 3.74 -21.34
CA SER A 123 38.71 2.75 -22.41
C SER A 123 37.42 2.36 -23.12
N VAL A 124 36.31 2.27 -22.37
CA VAL A 124 34.97 1.97 -22.87
C VAL A 124 34.44 3.15 -23.67
N GLU A 125 34.63 4.38 -23.20
CA GLU A 125 34.19 5.59 -23.88
C GLU A 125 34.91 5.78 -25.23
N ARG A 126 36.23 5.53 -25.27
CA ARG A 126 37.00 5.54 -26.52
C ARG A 126 36.55 4.45 -27.49
N TYR A 127 36.24 3.25 -27.01
CA TYR A 127 35.71 2.17 -27.85
C TYR A 127 34.30 2.49 -28.39
N LEU A 128 33.44 3.08 -27.56
CA LEU A 128 32.09 3.50 -27.90
C LEU A 128 32.03 4.66 -28.92
N GLY A 129 33.13 5.39 -29.12
CA GLY A 129 33.29 6.44 -30.13
C GLY A 129 33.75 5.94 -31.51
N THR A 130 34.17 4.68 -31.62
CA THR A 130 34.58 4.07 -32.90
C THR A 130 33.38 3.64 -33.75
N GLN A 131 33.59 3.39 -35.05
CA GLN A 131 32.55 2.88 -35.95
C GLN A 131 31.97 1.55 -35.46
N GLU A 132 32.79 0.66 -34.89
CA GLU A 132 32.33 -0.60 -34.26
C GLU A 132 31.49 -0.32 -33.00
N GLY A 133 31.86 0.68 -32.21
CA GLY A 133 31.09 1.15 -31.06
C GLY A 133 29.71 1.70 -31.42
N LEU A 134 29.57 2.34 -32.59
CA LEU A 134 28.28 2.81 -33.09
C LEU A 134 27.35 1.65 -33.50
N TYR A 135 27.88 0.62 -34.19
CA TYR A 135 27.13 -0.59 -34.49
C TYR A 135 26.72 -1.34 -33.20
N ALA A 136 27.60 -1.40 -32.21
CA ALA A 136 27.29 -1.97 -30.89
C ALA A 136 26.15 -1.21 -30.18
N LYS A 137 26.17 0.14 -30.19
CA LYS A 137 25.08 0.97 -29.62
C LYS A 137 23.74 0.75 -30.33
N ARG A 138 23.74 0.61 -31.66
CA ARG A 138 22.54 0.30 -32.46
C ARG A 138 22.00 -1.09 -32.14
N ALA A 139 22.87 -2.10 -32.06
CA ALA A 139 22.49 -3.45 -31.66
C ALA A 139 21.89 -3.46 -30.24
N LEU A 140 22.50 -2.73 -29.29
CA LEU A 140 21.99 -2.57 -27.94
C LEU A 140 20.60 -1.92 -27.92
N THR A 141 20.36 -0.90 -28.74
CA THR A 141 19.04 -0.25 -28.86
C THR A 141 17.97 -1.24 -29.34
N VAL A 142 18.28 -2.07 -30.33
CA VAL A 142 17.36 -3.11 -30.83
C VAL A 142 17.07 -4.16 -29.74
N VAL A 143 18.10 -4.60 -29.00
CA VAL A 143 17.92 -5.53 -27.87
C VAL A 143 17.02 -4.92 -26.78
N LEU A 144 17.23 -3.65 -26.43
CA LEU A 144 16.40 -2.93 -25.46
C LEU A 144 14.95 -2.78 -25.93
N LEU A 145 14.71 -2.55 -27.22
CA LEU A 145 13.36 -2.50 -27.79
C LEU A 145 12.66 -3.87 -27.71
N ILE A 146 13.37 -4.96 -28.07
CA ILE A 146 12.83 -6.33 -27.98
C ILE A 146 12.50 -6.68 -26.52
N ALA A 147 13.40 -6.35 -25.58
CA ALA A 147 13.17 -6.52 -24.15
C ALA A 147 11.96 -5.70 -23.68
N GLY A 148 11.83 -4.45 -24.13
CA GLY A 148 10.68 -3.58 -23.86
C GLY A 148 9.35 -4.20 -24.31
N CYS A 149 9.30 -4.77 -25.51
CA CYS A 149 8.13 -5.48 -26.02
C CYS A 149 7.75 -6.69 -25.15
N PHE A 150 8.75 -7.44 -24.66
CA PHE A 150 8.51 -8.56 -23.74
C PHE A 150 7.95 -8.10 -22.39
N PHE A 151 8.54 -7.04 -21.81
CA PHE A 151 8.04 -6.46 -20.56
C PHE A 151 6.62 -5.90 -20.70
N ALA A 152 6.32 -5.22 -21.81
CA ALA A 152 4.97 -4.73 -22.09
C ALA A 152 3.96 -5.88 -22.18
N SER A 153 4.31 -6.97 -22.87
CA SER A 153 3.47 -8.16 -22.98
C SER A 153 3.23 -8.83 -21.61
N SER A 154 4.27 -8.90 -20.77
CA SER A 154 4.16 -9.41 -19.40
C SER A 154 3.28 -8.52 -18.52
N PHE A 155 3.43 -7.19 -18.62
CA PHE A 155 2.62 -6.23 -17.89
C PHE A 155 1.13 -6.35 -18.25
N ILE A 156 0.80 -6.44 -19.54
CA ILE A 156 -0.59 -6.64 -19.99
C ILE A 156 -1.18 -7.92 -19.39
N LYS A 157 -0.44 -9.04 -19.41
CA LYS A 157 -0.89 -10.30 -18.79
C LYS A 157 -1.16 -10.13 -17.28
N TYR A 158 -0.27 -9.43 -16.58
CA TYR A 158 -0.44 -9.14 -15.16
C TYR A 158 -1.69 -8.27 -14.90
N SER A 159 -1.91 -7.23 -15.71
CA SER A 159 -3.12 -6.39 -15.61
C SER A 159 -4.40 -7.19 -15.79
N TRP A 160 -4.44 -8.14 -16.73
CA TRP A 160 -5.58 -9.05 -16.93
C TRP A 160 -5.80 -10.02 -15.77
N GLN A 161 -4.73 -10.48 -15.13
CA GLN A 161 -4.86 -11.31 -13.93
C GLN A 161 -5.39 -10.48 -12.75
N MET A 162 -4.83 -9.29 -12.54
CA MET A 162 -5.21 -8.39 -11.46
C MET A 162 -6.65 -7.90 -11.58
N SER A 163 -7.13 -7.63 -12.81
CA SER A 163 -8.50 -7.15 -13.02
C SER A 163 -9.54 -8.12 -12.45
N ARG A 164 -9.33 -9.44 -12.59
CA ARG A 164 -10.21 -10.47 -12.03
C ARG A 164 -10.27 -10.45 -10.50
N HIS A 165 -9.21 -9.99 -9.84
CA HIS A 165 -9.17 -9.90 -8.37
C HIS A 165 -9.80 -8.60 -7.87
N LEU A 166 -9.59 -7.48 -8.58
CA LEU A 166 -10.13 -6.17 -8.20
C LEU A 166 -11.61 -5.98 -8.59
N SER A 167 -12.09 -6.67 -9.62
CA SER A 167 -13.46 -6.52 -10.15
C SER A 167 -14.48 -7.44 -9.46
N ASN A 168 -14.39 -7.63 -8.15
CA ASN A 168 -15.35 -8.43 -7.38
C ASN A 168 -16.26 -7.54 -6.55
N PRO A 169 -17.57 -7.48 -6.84
CA PRO A 169 -18.53 -6.76 -6.00
C PRO A 169 -18.64 -7.41 -4.61
N THR A 170 -18.86 -6.58 -3.58
CA THR A 170 -18.96 -7.02 -2.18
C THR A 170 -20.40 -7.21 -1.70
N ILE A 171 -21.38 -6.58 -2.35
CA ILE A 171 -22.81 -6.73 -2.00
C ILE A 171 -23.38 -8.01 -2.62
N ILE A 172 -23.11 -8.23 -3.91
CA ILE A 172 -23.57 -9.41 -4.63
C ILE A 172 -22.36 -10.30 -4.89
N THR A 173 -22.24 -11.40 -4.15
CA THR A 173 -21.04 -12.24 -4.19
C THR A 173 -21.24 -13.46 -5.07
N LYS A 174 -20.22 -13.83 -5.86
CA LYS A 174 -20.23 -15.09 -6.61
C LYS A 174 -19.71 -16.21 -5.72
N ALA A 175 -20.56 -17.16 -5.36
CA ALA A 175 -20.15 -18.36 -4.65
C ALA A 175 -20.05 -19.54 -5.62
N ARG A 176 -19.16 -20.49 -5.31
CA ARG A 176 -19.08 -21.77 -6.02
C ARG A 176 -19.59 -22.87 -5.10
N THR A 177 -20.64 -23.55 -5.55
CA THR A 177 -21.16 -24.73 -4.86
C THR A 177 -20.14 -25.87 -4.95
N ARG A 178 -20.25 -26.87 -4.07
CA ARG A 178 -19.43 -28.10 -4.11
C ARG A 178 -19.45 -28.79 -5.48
N ASP A 179 -20.56 -28.66 -6.21
CA ASP A 179 -20.76 -29.20 -7.57
C ASP A 179 -20.12 -28.34 -8.68
N GLY A 180 -19.38 -27.29 -8.34
CA GLY A 180 -18.68 -26.42 -9.30
C GLY A 180 -19.56 -25.37 -10.00
N ARG A 181 -20.87 -25.36 -9.74
CA ARG A 181 -21.79 -24.32 -10.23
C ARG A 181 -21.47 -22.97 -9.59
N VAL A 182 -21.48 -21.92 -10.41
CA VAL A 182 -21.36 -20.54 -9.94
C VAL A 182 -22.77 -20.04 -9.63
N ILE A 183 -23.02 -19.74 -8.36
CA ILE A 183 -24.26 -19.12 -7.91
C ILE A 183 -23.99 -17.65 -7.53
N LEU A 184 -25.00 -16.82 -7.73
CA LEU A 184 -24.98 -15.43 -7.30
C LEU A 184 -25.68 -15.34 -5.95
N LEU A 185 -24.94 -14.95 -4.92
CA LEU A 185 -25.46 -14.70 -3.57
C LEU A 185 -25.84 -13.23 -3.45
N ASP A 186 -27.12 -12.97 -3.21
CA ASP A 186 -27.71 -11.64 -3.22
C ASP A 186 -28.45 -11.29 -1.91
N ASP A 187 -28.19 -12.08 -0.88
CA ASP A 187 -28.86 -12.03 0.43
C ASP A 187 -28.73 -10.64 1.08
N TYR A 188 -27.59 -9.96 0.89
CA TYR A 188 -27.39 -8.59 1.37
C TYR A 188 -28.44 -7.62 0.82
N ARG A 189 -28.62 -7.64 -0.50
CA ARG A 189 -29.57 -6.74 -1.18
C ARG A 189 -31.01 -7.09 -0.82
N GLU A 190 -31.33 -8.38 -0.80
CA GLU A 190 -32.66 -8.87 -0.46
C GLU A 190 -33.06 -8.45 0.95
N ALA A 191 -32.19 -8.66 1.95
CA ALA A 191 -32.50 -8.27 3.33
C ALA A 191 -32.62 -6.75 3.49
N TYR A 192 -31.75 -5.96 2.84
CA TYR A 192 -31.86 -4.49 2.88
C TYR A 192 -33.14 -3.98 2.21
N PHE A 193 -33.58 -4.60 1.11
CA PHE A 193 -34.86 -4.27 0.48
C PHE A 193 -36.05 -4.70 1.33
N TRP A 194 -35.97 -5.87 1.96
CA TRP A 194 -36.99 -6.29 2.91
C TRP A 194 -37.13 -5.25 4.03
N LEU A 195 -36.01 -4.80 4.60
CA LEU A 195 -35.98 -3.79 5.66
C LEU A 195 -36.58 -2.46 5.18
N ARG A 196 -36.30 -2.04 3.94
CA ARG A 196 -36.87 -0.83 3.34
C ARG A 196 -38.38 -0.92 3.10
N ASP A 197 -38.86 -2.08 2.68
CA ASP A 197 -40.23 -2.21 2.19
C ASP A 197 -41.20 -2.71 3.27
N ASN A 198 -40.70 -3.27 4.38
CA ASN A 198 -41.51 -3.92 5.43
C ASN A 198 -41.38 -3.30 6.83
N THR A 199 -40.59 -2.24 7.03
CA THR A 199 -40.48 -1.57 8.33
C THR A 199 -40.96 -0.11 8.25
N PRO A 200 -41.36 0.53 9.35
CA PRO A 200 -41.63 1.98 9.38
C PRO A 200 -40.43 2.81 8.90
N GLU A 201 -40.68 3.98 8.29
CA GLU A 201 -39.59 4.84 7.78
C GLU A 201 -38.68 5.39 8.89
N ASP A 202 -39.22 5.58 10.09
CA ASP A 202 -38.51 6.03 11.29
C ASP A 202 -37.87 4.88 12.09
N ALA A 203 -37.98 3.64 11.61
CA ALA A 203 -37.39 2.48 12.28
C ALA A 203 -35.87 2.60 12.41
N ARG A 204 -35.38 2.31 13.61
CA ARG A 204 -33.96 2.33 13.95
C ARG A 204 -33.41 0.91 13.94
N VAL A 205 -32.33 0.74 13.18
CA VAL A 205 -31.71 -0.56 12.93
C VAL A 205 -30.34 -0.60 13.60
N MET A 206 -30.20 -1.53 14.54
CA MET A 206 -28.93 -1.85 15.19
C MET A 206 -28.20 -2.93 14.41
N ALA A 207 -27.01 -2.60 13.94
CA ALA A 207 -26.08 -3.52 13.27
C ALA A 207 -24.65 -3.11 13.59
N TRP A 208 -23.68 -3.99 13.33
CA TRP A 208 -22.28 -3.60 13.46
C TRP A 208 -21.90 -2.44 12.52
N TRP A 209 -20.98 -1.59 12.94
CA TRP A 209 -20.69 -0.31 12.27
C TRP A 209 -20.21 -0.45 10.82
N ASP A 210 -19.64 -1.60 10.45
CA ASP A 210 -19.26 -1.95 9.07
C ASP A 210 -20.42 -1.75 8.07
N TYR A 211 -21.66 -1.97 8.51
CA TYR A 211 -22.84 -2.01 7.65
C TYR A 211 -23.65 -0.71 7.66
N GLY A 212 -23.32 0.26 8.52
CA GLY A 212 -24.15 1.45 8.73
C GLY A 212 -24.42 2.25 7.44
N TYR A 213 -23.40 2.47 6.61
CA TYR A 213 -23.57 3.13 5.32
C TYR A 213 -24.44 2.32 4.33
N GLN A 214 -24.38 0.98 4.40
CA GLN A 214 -25.18 0.12 3.52
C GLN A 214 -26.66 0.18 3.92
N ILE A 215 -26.95 0.15 5.23
CA ILE A 215 -28.31 0.29 5.76
C ILE A 215 -28.88 1.66 5.40
N ALA A 216 -28.14 2.74 5.67
CA ALA A 216 -28.60 4.09 5.35
C ALA A 216 -28.77 4.30 3.84
N GLY A 217 -27.86 3.79 3.02
CA GLY A 217 -27.88 4.00 1.56
C GLY A 217 -28.84 3.09 0.78
N ILE A 218 -28.94 1.82 1.14
CA ILE A 218 -29.72 0.81 0.39
C ILE A 218 -31.08 0.59 1.04
N ALA A 219 -31.10 0.33 2.35
CA ALA A 219 -32.34 0.09 3.09
C ALA A 219 -33.10 1.38 3.41
N ASN A 220 -32.45 2.55 3.28
CA ASN A 220 -33.03 3.86 3.60
C ASN A 220 -33.66 3.87 5.01
N ARG A 221 -32.89 3.43 6.01
CA ARG A 221 -33.28 3.39 7.43
C ARG A 221 -32.25 4.02 8.34
N THR A 222 -32.71 4.49 9.49
CA THR A 222 -31.84 5.04 10.53
C THR A 222 -30.98 3.93 11.10
N THR A 223 -29.66 4.08 11.04
CA THR A 223 -28.70 3.16 11.64
C THR A 223 -28.15 3.73 12.94
N ILE A 224 -27.89 2.87 13.91
CA ILE A 224 -27.32 3.29 15.20
C ILE A 224 -25.84 3.66 15.07
N ALA A 225 -25.06 2.94 14.26
CA ALA A 225 -23.62 3.19 14.12
C ALA A 225 -23.17 3.05 12.66
N ASP A 226 -22.12 3.78 12.29
CA ASP A 226 -21.58 3.82 10.93
C ASP A 226 -20.05 3.68 10.88
N GLY A 227 -19.53 3.54 9.67
CA GLY A 227 -18.10 3.37 9.41
C GLY A 227 -17.26 4.64 9.57
N ASN A 228 -17.82 5.77 10.02
CA ASN A 228 -17.02 6.95 10.35
C ASN A 228 -16.36 6.82 11.73
N THR A 229 -16.97 6.03 12.63
CA THR A 229 -16.43 5.64 13.93
C THR A 229 -15.90 6.78 14.82
N TRP A 230 -16.53 7.96 14.77
CA TRP A 230 -16.08 9.16 15.48
C TRP A 230 -16.37 9.15 16.98
N ASN A 231 -17.44 8.47 17.42
CA ASN A 231 -17.80 8.31 18.82
C ASN A 231 -17.51 6.87 19.28
N HIS A 232 -16.40 6.69 20.00
CA HIS A 232 -15.96 5.38 20.47
C HIS A 232 -16.86 4.78 21.55
N GLU A 233 -17.38 5.59 22.47
CA GLU A 233 -18.27 5.10 23.55
C GLU A 233 -19.55 4.52 22.98
N HIS A 234 -20.08 5.14 21.92
CA HIS A 234 -21.26 4.67 21.21
C HIS A 234 -21.06 3.28 20.60
N ILE A 235 -19.89 3.05 19.98
CA ILE A 235 -19.53 1.75 19.39
C ILE A 235 -19.23 0.72 20.49
N ALA A 236 -18.66 1.15 21.61
CA ALA A 236 -18.41 0.28 22.75
C ALA A 236 -19.71 -0.20 23.39
N LEU A 237 -20.74 0.64 23.48
CA LEU A 237 -22.06 0.24 23.98
C LEU A 237 -22.77 -0.71 23.00
N LEU A 238 -22.67 -0.45 21.68
CA LEU A 238 -23.12 -1.39 20.65
C LEU A 238 -22.42 -2.76 20.78
N GLY A 239 -21.09 -2.77 20.94
CA GLY A 239 -20.31 -3.97 21.18
C GLY A 239 -20.77 -4.70 22.44
N LYS A 240 -20.93 -3.97 23.55
CA LYS A 240 -21.38 -4.52 24.84
C LYS A 240 -22.75 -5.17 24.72
N ALA A 241 -23.71 -4.50 24.06
CA ALA A 241 -25.05 -5.03 23.86
C ALA A 241 -25.06 -6.37 23.11
N LEU A 242 -24.17 -6.52 22.12
CA LEU A 242 -24.05 -7.75 21.34
C LEU A 242 -23.28 -8.86 22.06
N THR A 243 -22.28 -8.52 22.89
CA THR A 243 -21.38 -9.51 23.51
C THR A 243 -21.72 -9.85 24.97
N THR A 244 -22.59 -9.10 25.62
CA THR A 244 -23.10 -9.43 26.97
C THR A 244 -24.23 -10.45 26.91
N ASP A 245 -24.69 -10.92 28.07
CA ASP A 245 -25.76 -11.90 28.18
C ASP A 245 -27.08 -11.44 27.53
N LEU A 246 -27.98 -12.40 27.32
CA LEU A 246 -29.24 -12.17 26.62
C LEU A 246 -30.10 -11.09 27.29
N GLU A 247 -30.15 -11.06 28.62
CA GLU A 247 -31.01 -10.15 29.39
C GLU A 247 -30.47 -8.71 29.33
N GLU A 248 -29.20 -8.50 29.70
CA GLU A 248 -28.58 -7.17 29.65
C GLU A 248 -28.48 -6.66 28.20
N GLY A 249 -28.13 -7.55 27.25
CA GLY A 249 -28.01 -7.19 25.83
C GLY A 249 -29.35 -6.77 25.25
N TYR A 250 -30.43 -7.46 25.62
CA TYR A 250 -31.79 -7.11 25.21
C TYR A 250 -32.25 -5.79 25.82
N GLU A 251 -32.00 -5.55 27.11
CA GLU A 251 -32.35 -4.28 27.77
C GLU A 251 -31.71 -3.09 27.07
N ILE A 252 -30.39 -3.17 26.79
CA ILE A 252 -29.67 -2.11 26.07
C ILE A 252 -30.25 -1.93 24.67
N SER A 253 -30.44 -3.03 23.93
CA SER A 253 -30.89 -2.98 22.54
C SER A 253 -32.30 -2.41 22.41
N ARG A 254 -33.21 -2.78 23.33
CA ARG A 254 -34.61 -2.30 23.37
C ARG A 254 -34.72 -0.78 23.51
N HIS A 255 -33.81 -0.16 24.26
CA HIS A 255 -33.81 1.30 24.41
C HIS A 255 -33.24 2.02 23.18
N TRP A 256 -32.44 1.33 22.37
CA TRP A 256 -31.67 1.92 21.28
C TRP A 256 -32.29 1.74 19.91
N ALA A 257 -32.85 0.56 19.62
CA ALA A 257 -33.29 0.19 18.28
C ALA A 257 -34.59 -0.62 18.28
N ASP A 258 -35.25 -0.60 17.13
CA ASP A 258 -36.51 -1.32 16.90
C ASP A 258 -36.23 -2.66 16.20
N TYR A 259 -35.14 -2.74 15.42
CA TYR A 259 -34.69 -3.96 14.74
C TYR A 259 -33.19 -4.19 14.96
N ILE A 260 -32.79 -5.45 15.07
CA ILE A 260 -31.38 -5.88 15.11
C ILE A 260 -31.09 -6.68 13.83
N LEU A 261 -30.03 -6.29 13.11
CA LEU A 261 -29.55 -6.99 11.92
C LEU A 261 -28.21 -7.65 12.22
N VAL A 262 -28.14 -8.96 12.04
CA VAL A 262 -26.93 -9.79 12.23
C VAL A 262 -26.67 -10.57 10.96
N TRP A 263 -25.45 -10.52 10.44
CA TRP A 263 -25.03 -11.30 9.28
C TRP A 263 -24.42 -12.64 9.72
N GLY A 264 -25.04 -13.74 9.28
CA GLY A 264 -24.51 -15.10 9.36
C GLY A 264 -24.00 -15.62 8.00
N GLY A 265 -23.28 -16.75 8.00
CA GLY A 265 -22.86 -17.41 6.74
C GLY A 265 -21.45 -18.00 6.72
N GLY A 266 -20.68 -17.88 7.81
CA GLY A 266 -19.35 -18.47 7.96
C GLY A 266 -18.20 -17.66 7.33
N GLY A 267 -16.99 -17.81 7.88
CA GLY A 267 -15.73 -17.27 7.36
C GLY A 267 -15.49 -15.76 7.56
N GLY A 268 -16.54 -14.97 7.78
CA GLY A 268 -16.47 -13.53 8.05
C GLY A 268 -17.77 -12.92 8.58
N ASP A 269 -18.64 -13.76 9.14
CA ASP A 269 -19.89 -13.36 9.78
C ASP A 269 -19.65 -12.52 11.04
N ASP A 270 -20.73 -11.96 11.60
CA ASP A 270 -20.63 -11.11 12.79
C ASP A 270 -20.13 -11.90 14.00
N LEU A 271 -20.38 -13.21 14.04
CA LEU A 271 -19.87 -14.08 15.09
C LEU A 271 -18.34 -14.27 15.02
N ALA A 272 -17.75 -14.36 13.83
CA ALA A 272 -16.29 -14.37 13.64
C ALA A 272 -15.64 -13.03 14.05
N LYS A 273 -16.37 -11.92 13.90
CA LYS A 273 -15.92 -10.58 14.33
C LYS A 273 -16.12 -10.34 15.83
N SER A 274 -16.98 -11.12 16.49
CA SER A 274 -17.38 -10.89 17.88
C SER A 274 -16.26 -10.77 18.92
N PRO A 275 -15.07 -11.40 18.80
CA PRO A 275 -13.95 -11.11 19.72
C PRO A 275 -13.45 -9.67 19.63
N HIS A 276 -13.56 -9.04 18.45
CA HIS A 276 -13.24 -7.63 18.28
C HIS A 276 -14.29 -6.72 18.93
N LEU A 277 -15.58 -7.07 18.81
CA LEU A 277 -16.69 -6.37 19.48
C LEU A 277 -16.47 -6.35 21.00
N ALA A 278 -16.18 -7.52 21.58
CA ALA A 278 -15.95 -7.66 23.02
C ALA A 278 -14.76 -6.82 23.48
N ARG A 279 -13.66 -6.78 22.71
CA ARG A 279 -12.49 -5.93 23.02
C ARG A 279 -12.81 -4.44 23.01
N ILE A 280 -13.61 -3.98 22.06
CA ILE A 280 -14.03 -2.57 22.01
C ILE A 280 -14.93 -2.28 23.21
N ALA A 281 -15.87 -3.16 23.54
CA ALA A 281 -16.70 -3.02 24.73
C ALA A 281 -15.85 -2.93 26.02
N THR A 282 -14.90 -3.85 26.22
CA THR A 282 -14.00 -3.88 27.40
C THR A 282 -13.12 -2.63 27.53
N SER A 283 -12.82 -1.95 26.42
CA SER A 283 -12.02 -0.71 26.46
C SER A 283 -12.71 0.44 27.20
N VAL A 284 -14.05 0.43 27.26
CA VAL A 284 -14.88 1.41 27.99
C VAL A 284 -15.49 0.77 29.24
N TYR A 285 -16.07 -0.42 29.10
CA TYR A 285 -16.74 -1.17 30.16
C TYR A 285 -15.85 -2.30 30.68
N ARG A 286 -14.97 -1.99 31.64
CA ARG A 286 -13.97 -2.95 32.17
C ARG A 286 -14.58 -4.15 32.91
N ASP A 287 -15.81 -4.00 33.38
CA ASP A 287 -16.64 -5.04 33.99
C ASP A 287 -17.08 -6.13 33.00
N HIS A 288 -17.07 -5.83 31.68
CA HIS A 288 -17.54 -6.76 30.66
C HIS A 288 -16.72 -8.06 30.61
N CYS A 289 -15.39 -7.97 30.74
CA CYS A 289 -14.49 -9.12 30.81
C CYS A 289 -13.64 -9.01 32.09
N PRO A 290 -14.12 -9.54 33.23
CA PRO A 290 -13.41 -9.48 34.50
C PRO A 290 -12.02 -10.11 34.37
N ASP A 291 -11.01 -9.45 34.94
CA ASP A 291 -9.62 -9.91 34.97
C ASP A 291 -8.92 -10.11 33.59
N ASP A 292 -9.57 -9.73 32.49
CA ASP A 292 -9.01 -9.78 31.14
C ASP A 292 -9.22 -8.45 30.38
N PRO A 293 -8.28 -7.50 30.49
CA PRO A 293 -8.39 -6.21 29.81
C PRO A 293 -8.34 -6.33 28.27
N THR A 294 -7.96 -7.48 27.73
CA THR A 294 -7.89 -7.75 26.30
C THR A 294 -9.01 -8.63 25.79
N CYS A 295 -9.93 -9.04 26.67
CA CYS A 295 -11.02 -9.98 26.43
C CYS A 295 -10.66 -11.11 25.43
N ARG A 296 -9.50 -11.74 25.65
CA ARG A 296 -9.00 -12.90 24.87
C ARG A 296 -9.81 -14.16 25.16
N GLY A 297 -10.42 -14.26 26.34
CA GLY A 297 -11.31 -15.36 26.70
C GLY A 297 -12.60 -15.42 25.87
N PHE A 298 -12.97 -14.31 25.20
CA PHE A 298 -14.16 -14.25 24.35
C PHE A 298 -13.83 -14.70 22.92
N GLY A 299 -14.34 -15.85 22.53
CA GLY A 299 -14.07 -16.45 21.22
C GLY A 299 -14.52 -17.89 21.09
N PHE A 300 -14.16 -18.50 19.95
CA PHE A 300 -14.16 -19.95 19.77
C PHE A 300 -12.87 -20.54 20.35
N ILE A 301 -13.00 -21.64 21.10
CA ILE A 301 -11.88 -22.28 21.79
C ILE A 301 -11.12 -23.23 20.84
N ASP A 302 -11.83 -23.88 19.93
CA ASP A 302 -11.29 -24.90 19.05
C ASP A 302 -11.61 -24.64 17.58
N ARG A 303 -10.97 -25.41 16.70
CA ARG A 303 -11.26 -25.42 15.25
C ARG A 303 -12.61 -26.06 14.92
N ALA A 304 -13.24 -26.74 15.89
CA ALA A 304 -14.56 -27.33 15.74
C ALA A 304 -15.69 -26.32 15.95
N GLY A 305 -15.38 -25.09 16.38
CA GLY A 305 -16.36 -24.01 16.56
C GLY A 305 -17.07 -24.05 17.92
N THR A 306 -16.43 -24.61 18.95
CA THR A 306 -16.93 -24.59 20.33
C THR A 306 -16.80 -23.19 20.92
N PRO A 307 -17.91 -22.53 21.27
CA PRO A 307 -17.88 -21.18 21.84
C PRO A 307 -17.40 -21.21 23.30
N SER A 308 -16.69 -20.15 23.71
CA SER A 308 -16.40 -19.88 25.12
C SER A 308 -17.67 -19.71 25.96
N PRO A 309 -17.62 -19.89 27.30
CA PRO A 309 -18.79 -19.71 28.18
C PRO A 309 -19.39 -18.30 28.12
N MET A 310 -18.57 -17.27 27.84
CA MET A 310 -19.04 -15.90 27.65
C MET A 310 -19.74 -15.75 26.30
N MET A 311 -19.10 -16.22 25.22
CA MET A 311 -19.70 -16.18 23.88
C MET A 311 -21.02 -16.96 23.82
N ARG A 312 -21.09 -18.15 24.42
CA ARG A 312 -22.32 -18.97 24.41
C ARG A 312 -23.52 -18.26 25.05
N ARG A 313 -23.27 -17.43 26.07
CA ARG A 313 -24.32 -16.67 26.75
C ARG A 313 -24.66 -15.35 26.06
N SER A 314 -23.84 -14.93 25.08
CA SER A 314 -23.99 -13.61 24.47
C SER A 314 -25.24 -13.48 23.62
N LEU A 315 -25.83 -12.28 23.59
CA LEU A 315 -26.97 -11.95 22.72
C LEU A 315 -26.68 -12.31 21.26
N LEU A 316 -25.50 -11.93 20.76
CA LEU A 316 -25.11 -12.19 19.37
C LEU A 316 -25.08 -13.68 19.04
N TYR A 317 -24.52 -14.51 19.92
CA TYR A 317 -24.47 -15.96 19.70
C TYR A 317 -25.89 -16.56 19.70
N THR A 318 -26.74 -16.12 20.62
CA THR A 318 -28.13 -16.57 20.70
C THR A 318 -28.91 -16.21 19.43
N LEU A 319 -28.84 -14.95 18.98
CA LEU A 319 -29.51 -14.50 17.75
C LEU A 319 -28.98 -15.20 16.50
N HIS A 320 -27.65 -15.36 16.40
CA HIS A 320 -27.02 -15.98 15.24
C HIS A 320 -27.27 -17.50 15.16
N SER A 321 -27.22 -18.21 16.29
CA SER A 321 -27.33 -19.67 16.33
C SER A 321 -28.74 -20.19 16.60
N SER A 322 -29.72 -19.31 16.84
CA SER A 322 -31.13 -19.68 17.01
C SER A 322 -31.64 -20.49 15.82
N GLY A 323 -32.16 -21.70 16.08
CA GLY A 323 -32.68 -22.60 15.04
C GLY A 323 -31.63 -23.26 14.15
N LEU A 324 -30.35 -22.93 14.31
CA LEU A 324 -29.23 -23.61 13.64
C LEU A 324 -28.58 -24.67 14.53
N LYS A 325 -28.59 -24.46 15.85
CA LYS A 325 -28.14 -25.44 16.84
C LYS A 325 -29.31 -25.85 17.73
N GLU A 326 -29.41 -27.15 18.01
CA GLU A 326 -30.50 -27.71 18.81
C GLU A 326 -30.54 -27.18 20.25
N ASP A 327 -29.43 -26.64 20.77
CA ASP A 327 -29.30 -26.11 22.13
C ASP A 327 -29.50 -24.58 22.25
N VAL A 328 -29.85 -23.89 21.16
CA VAL A 328 -29.95 -22.41 21.13
C VAL A 328 -31.29 -21.98 20.56
N GLU A 329 -32.12 -21.34 21.39
CA GLU A 329 -33.39 -20.74 21.01
C GLU A 329 -33.41 -19.28 21.46
N ALA A 330 -33.58 -18.35 20.52
CA ALA A 330 -33.79 -16.95 20.85
C ALA A 330 -35.25 -16.75 21.28
N PRO A 331 -35.50 -16.03 22.39
CA PRO A 331 -36.86 -15.68 22.78
C PRO A 331 -37.53 -14.83 21.68
N PRO A 332 -38.86 -14.97 21.50
CA PRO A 332 -39.61 -14.35 20.42
C PRO A 332 -39.65 -12.82 20.47
#